data_AF-A0AAU7CIH3-F1
#
_entry.id   AF-A0AAU7CIH3-F1
#
_cell.length_a   1.000
_cell.length_b   1.000
_cell.length_c   1.000
_cell.angle_alpha   90.00
_cell.angle_beta   90.00
_cell.angle_gamma   90.00
#
_symmetry.space_group_name_H-M   'P 1'
#
loop_
_entity.id
_entity.type
_entity.pdbx_description
1 polymer ?
#
loop_
_entity_poly.entity_id
_entity_poly.type
_entity_poly.pdbx_seq_one_letter_code
_entity_poly.pdbx_strand_id
1 'polypeptide(L)'
;MGKRSFNSLDALILGVSAAIGVWLARRLLVSDFVAFPVANHDAWSTLIGSSYPVLLVMSIGVVILRFRQPRPSIRRLSRQPGFLASVAILSMTVFGTVLAVIDWATFWGNVSLGLTGNWLRTSLISLVGPWNVGFMVLMAWLIGGLQGFRWRDDWVERAGRLVGGLWIALWMFFLGLKLWST
;
A
#
# COMPACT_ATOMS: atom_id res chain seq x y z
N MET A 1 3.15 21.87 -22.40
CA MET A 1 3.58 20.48 -22.11
C MET A 1 2.49 19.54 -22.57
N GLY A 2 2.78 18.63 -23.49
CA GLY A 2 1.77 17.75 -24.11
C GLY A 2 1.11 16.79 -23.12
N LYS A 3 -0.18 16.50 -23.34
CA LYS A 3 -0.89 15.40 -22.67
C LYS A 3 -0.26 14.08 -23.12
N ARG A 4 0.12 13.21 -22.17
CA ARG A 4 0.55 11.83 -22.49
C ARG A 4 -0.68 11.04 -22.91
N SER A 5 -0.68 10.51 -24.12
CA SER A 5 -1.69 9.54 -24.55
C SER A 5 -1.46 8.21 -23.83
N PHE A 6 -2.55 7.52 -23.51
CA PHE A 6 -2.52 6.15 -23.01
C PHE A 6 -2.09 5.24 -24.16
N ASN A 7 -1.02 4.46 -23.96
CA ASN A 7 -0.50 3.53 -24.99
C ASN A 7 -0.73 2.06 -24.58
N SER A 8 -0.56 1.13 -25.52
CA SER A 8 -0.77 -0.30 -25.29
C SER A 8 0.16 -0.88 -24.21
N LEU A 9 1.34 -0.29 -24.05
CA LEU A 9 2.31 -0.72 -23.06
C LEU A 9 1.91 -0.26 -21.64
N ASP A 10 1.23 0.87 -21.52
CA ASP A 10 0.67 1.35 -20.26
C ASP A 10 -0.44 0.42 -19.79
N ALA A 11 -1.30 -0.01 -20.72
CA ALA A 11 -2.29 -1.06 -20.50
C ALA A 11 -1.64 -2.38 -20.06
N LEU A 12 -0.56 -2.78 -20.73
CA LEU A 12 0.18 -3.99 -20.39
C LEU A 12 0.75 -3.93 -18.95
N ILE A 13 1.38 -2.82 -18.55
CA ILE A 13 1.92 -2.68 -17.19
C ILE A 13 0.81 -2.79 -16.16
N LEU A 14 -0.30 -2.07 -16.33
CA LEU A 14 -1.42 -2.13 -15.39
C LEU A 14 -2.05 -3.52 -15.34
N GLY A 15 -2.23 -4.16 -16.51
CA GLY A 15 -2.77 -5.51 -16.59
C GLY A 15 -1.88 -6.54 -15.90
N VAL A 16 -0.56 -6.49 -16.13
CA VAL A 16 0.41 -7.36 -15.46
C VAL A 16 0.44 -7.09 -13.95
N SER A 17 0.42 -5.83 -13.52
CA SER A 17 0.35 -5.47 -12.11
C SER A 17 -0.91 -6.02 -11.43
N ALA A 18 -2.07 -5.88 -12.06
CA ALA A 18 -3.32 -6.42 -11.55
C ALA A 18 -3.28 -7.96 -11.48
N ALA A 19 -2.79 -8.62 -12.53
CA ALA A 19 -2.69 -10.08 -12.57
C ALA A 19 -1.76 -10.65 -11.48
N ILE A 20 -0.58 -10.03 -11.28
CA ILE A 20 0.35 -10.41 -10.20
C ILE A 20 -0.31 -10.18 -8.84
N GLY A 21 -0.99 -9.04 -8.66
CA GLY A 21 -1.70 -8.71 -7.44
C GLY A 21 -2.76 -9.76 -7.08
N VAL A 22 -3.58 -10.17 -8.05
CA VAL A 22 -4.63 -11.20 -7.88
C VAL A 22 -4.01 -12.58 -7.61
N TRP A 23 -2.92 -12.92 -8.30
CA TRP A 23 -2.20 -14.17 -8.06
C TRP A 23 -1.64 -14.22 -6.63
N LEU A 24 -1.04 -13.13 -6.15
CA LEU A 24 -0.56 -13.01 -4.77
C LEU A 24 -1.71 -13.09 -3.76
N ALA A 25 -2.82 -12.38 -4.01
CA ALA A 25 -4.01 -12.44 -3.16
C ALA A 25 -4.51 -13.87 -3.00
N ARG A 26 -4.63 -14.60 -4.11
CA ARG A 26 -5.06 -16.01 -4.09
C ARG A 26 -4.08 -16.88 -3.32
N ARG A 27 -2.77 -16.66 -3.47
CA ARG A 27 -1.75 -17.46 -2.79
C ARG A 27 -1.76 -17.22 -1.28
N LEU A 28 -1.91 -15.97 -0.85
CA LEU A 28 -2.00 -15.59 0.57
C LEU A 28 -3.28 -16.13 1.21
N LEU A 29 -4.41 -16.05 0.51
CA LEU A 29 -5.67 -16.64 0.97
C LEU A 29 -5.53 -18.14 1.21
N VAL A 30 -4.90 -18.88 0.28
CA VAL A 30 -4.68 -20.33 0.45
C VAL A 30 -3.72 -20.61 1.60
N SER A 31 -2.65 -19.84 1.78
CA SER A 31 -1.70 -20.07 2.88
C SER A 31 -2.31 -19.76 4.25
N ASP A 32 -3.07 -18.67 4.38
CA ASP A 32 -3.67 -18.26 5.65
C ASP A 32 -4.74 -19.27 6.08
N PHE A 33 -5.56 -19.77 5.15
CA PHE A 33 -6.53 -20.84 5.41
C PHE A 33 -5.90 -22.13 5.93
N VAL A 34 -4.67 -22.44 5.51
CA VAL A 34 -3.95 -23.66 5.93
C VAL A 34 -3.18 -23.46 7.24
N ALA A 35 -2.58 -22.29 7.43
CA ALA A 35 -1.71 -22.01 8.57
C ALA A 35 -2.47 -21.61 9.84
N PHE A 36 -3.60 -20.91 9.69
CA PHE A 36 -4.40 -20.44 10.81
C PHE A 36 -5.89 -20.73 10.52
N PRO A 37 -6.38 -21.95 10.83
CA PRO A 37 -7.81 -22.23 10.81
C PRO A 37 -8.49 -21.48 11.97
N VAL A 38 -8.59 -20.16 11.85
CA VAL A 38 -9.29 -19.31 12.81
C VAL A 38 -10.78 -19.43 12.51
N ALA A 39 -11.53 -20.02 13.44
CA ALA A 39 -12.97 -20.28 13.31
C ALA A 39 -13.85 -19.02 13.07
N ASN A 40 -13.26 -17.82 13.08
CA ASN A 40 -13.95 -16.52 13.00
C ASN A 40 -13.36 -15.59 11.93
N HIS A 41 -12.97 -16.09 10.75
CA HIS A 41 -12.75 -15.20 9.61
C HIS A 41 -14.11 -14.65 9.15
N ASP A 42 -14.43 -13.43 9.59
CA ASP A 42 -15.52 -12.70 8.96
C ASP A 42 -15.16 -12.42 7.49
N ALA A 43 -16.15 -12.40 6.61
CA ALA A 43 -15.92 -12.18 5.17
C ALA A 43 -15.15 -10.88 4.89
N TRP A 44 -15.24 -9.91 5.82
CA TRP A 44 -14.58 -8.61 5.73
C TRP A 44 -13.07 -8.69 5.90
N SER A 45 -12.55 -9.41 6.90
CA SER A 45 -11.10 -9.59 7.08
C SER A 45 -10.46 -10.27 5.86
N THR A 46 -11.14 -11.27 5.29
CA THR A 46 -10.70 -11.97 4.07
C THR A 46 -10.68 -11.04 2.85
N LEU A 47 -11.74 -10.25 2.66
CA LEU A 47 -11.81 -9.27 1.56
C LEU A 47 -10.69 -8.22 1.68
N ILE A 48 -10.45 -7.70 2.88
CA ILE A 48 -9.43 -6.69 3.14
C ILE A 48 -8.03 -7.27 2.91
N GLY A 49 -7.73 -8.43 3.49
CA GLY A 49 -6.43 -9.10 3.35
C GLY A 49 -6.09 -9.43 1.89
N SER A 50 -7.08 -9.85 1.12
CA SER A 50 -6.91 -10.15 -0.31
C SER A 50 -6.79 -8.91 -1.21
N SER A 51 -7.39 -7.79 -0.83
CA SER A 51 -7.29 -6.53 -1.58
C SER A 51 -5.89 -5.88 -1.49
N TYR A 52 -5.18 -6.10 -0.38
CA TYR A 52 -3.87 -5.51 -0.10
C TYR A 52 -2.81 -5.78 -1.20
N PRO A 53 -2.49 -7.04 -1.56
CA PRO A 53 -1.49 -7.32 -2.59
C PRO A 53 -1.89 -6.77 -3.96
N VAL A 54 -3.19 -6.72 -4.28
CA VAL A 54 -3.68 -6.12 -5.53
C VAL A 54 -3.37 -4.63 -5.57
N LEU A 55 -3.77 -3.89 -4.53
CA LEU A 55 -3.53 -2.45 -4.44
C LEU A 55 -2.04 -2.12 -4.36
N LEU A 56 -1.24 -2.95 -3.68
CA LEU A 56 0.20 -2.77 -3.58
C LEU A 56 0.88 -2.89 -4.94
N VAL A 57 0.62 -3.97 -5.68
CA VAL A 57 1.25 -4.19 -6.99
C VAL A 57 0.76 -3.17 -8.02
N MET A 58 -0.51 -2.76 -7.93
CA MET A 58 -1.03 -1.63 -8.73
C MET A 58 -0.29 -0.33 -8.41
N SER A 59 0.02 -0.06 -7.14
CA SER A 59 0.81 1.11 -6.73
C SER A 59 2.22 1.08 -7.33
N ILE A 60 2.87 -0.09 -7.34
CA ILE A 60 4.17 -0.28 -8.01
C ILE A 60 4.05 0.00 -9.51
N GLY A 61 3.03 -0.53 -10.17
CA GLY A 61 2.77 -0.31 -11.60
C GLY A 61 2.63 1.18 -11.94
N VAL A 62 1.87 1.93 -11.14
CA VAL A 62 1.72 3.40 -11.28
C VAL A 62 3.06 4.12 -11.11
N VAL A 63 3.90 3.70 -10.16
CA VAL A 63 5.24 4.30 -9.96
C VAL A 63 6.14 4.05 -11.16
N ILE A 64 6.18 2.82 -11.67
CA ILE A 64 6.92 2.45 -12.88
C ILE A 64 6.48 3.34 -14.05
N LEU A 65 5.17 3.52 -14.24
CA LEU A 65 4.62 4.36 -15.29
C LEU A 65 5.04 5.83 -15.19
N ARG A 66 5.18 6.37 -13.97
CA ARG A 66 5.66 7.75 -13.75
C ARG A 66 7.12 7.95 -14.09
N PHE A 67 7.96 6.94 -13.92
CA PHE A 67 9.38 7.01 -14.27
C PHE A 67 9.62 6.80 -15.78
N ARG A 68 8.67 6.24 -16.52
CA ARG A 68 8.69 6.14 -17.99
C ARG A 68 8.33 7.47 -18.67
N GLN A 69 9.29 8.40 -18.72
CA GLN A 69 9.47 9.55 -19.64
C GLN A 69 8.26 10.48 -20.01
N PRO A 70 8.50 11.77 -20.31
CA PRO A 70 9.74 12.53 -20.11
C PRO A 70 9.96 12.72 -18.60
N ARG A 71 11.15 12.36 -18.10
CA ARG A 71 11.48 12.30 -16.67
C ARG A 71 11.27 13.68 -16.03
N PRO A 72 10.15 13.91 -15.32
CA PRO A 72 9.94 15.19 -14.66
C PRO A 72 10.89 15.28 -13.46
N SER A 73 11.31 16.50 -13.10
CA SER A 73 12.15 16.66 -11.92
C SER A 73 11.42 16.15 -10.67
N ILE A 74 12.14 15.44 -9.80
CA ILE A 74 11.58 14.83 -8.57
C ILE A 74 10.86 15.87 -7.72
N ARG A 75 11.38 17.10 -7.67
CA ARG A 75 10.76 18.25 -6.98
C ARG A 75 9.36 18.62 -7.50
N ARG A 76 9.06 18.37 -8.79
CA ARG A 76 7.73 18.57 -9.35
C ARG A 76 6.82 17.37 -9.04
N LEU A 77 7.36 16.16 -9.07
CA LEU A 77 6.62 14.94 -8.72
C LEU A 77 6.19 14.93 -7.25
N SER A 78 7.04 15.39 -6.33
CA SER A 78 6.71 15.44 -4.89
C SER A 78 5.55 16.36 -4.54
N ARG A 79 5.07 17.20 -5.48
CA ARG A 79 3.89 18.05 -5.30
C ARG A 79 2.63 17.47 -5.97
N GLN A 80 2.72 16.29 -6.57
CA GLN A 80 1.61 15.62 -7.23
C GLN A 80 0.97 14.62 -6.27
N PRO A 81 -0.35 14.73 -6.00
CA PRO A 81 -1.01 13.88 -5.00
C PRO A 81 -0.93 12.38 -5.33
N GLY A 82 -1.03 12.00 -6.60
CA GLY A 82 -0.92 10.61 -7.01
C GLY A 82 0.50 10.05 -6.85
N PHE A 83 1.54 10.87 -6.96
CA PHE A 83 2.92 10.43 -6.70
C PHE A 83 3.16 10.29 -5.19
N LEU A 84 2.69 11.26 -4.40
CA LEU A 84 2.76 11.21 -2.93
C LEU A 84 2.06 9.99 -2.37
N ALA A 85 0.87 9.64 -2.88
CA ALA A 85 0.16 8.42 -2.51
C ALA A 85 1.05 7.19 -2.75
N SER A 86 1.58 7.04 -3.96
CA SER A 86 2.42 5.89 -4.29
C SER A 86 3.70 5.82 -3.46
N VAL A 87 4.36 6.94 -3.19
CA VAL A 87 5.55 6.97 -2.32
C VAL A 87 5.19 6.57 -0.90
N ALA A 88 4.09 7.08 -0.34
CA ALA A 88 3.61 6.73 1.00
C ALA A 88 3.32 5.21 1.12
N ILE A 89 2.64 4.65 0.12
CA ILE A 89 2.33 3.21 0.05
C ILE A 89 3.61 2.38 0.03
N LEU A 90 4.56 2.74 -0.85
CA LEU A 90 5.82 2.01 -0.97
C LEU A 90 6.68 2.14 0.28
N SER A 91 6.81 3.34 0.87
CA SER A 91 7.60 3.53 2.08
C SER A 91 7.04 2.73 3.24
N MET A 92 5.71 2.72 3.40
CA MET A 92 5.06 1.97 4.47
C MET A 92 5.23 0.46 4.27
N THR A 93 5.08 -0.01 3.02
CA THR A 93 5.25 -1.43 2.69
C THR A 93 6.69 -1.89 2.94
N VAL A 94 7.68 -1.13 2.50
CA VAL A 94 9.09 -1.44 2.72
C VAL A 94 9.38 -1.48 4.22
N PHE A 95 8.94 -0.48 4.97
CA PHE A 95 9.15 -0.43 6.41
C PHE A 95 8.51 -1.62 7.12
N GLY A 96 7.26 -1.97 6.76
CA GLY A 96 6.57 -3.13 7.32
C GLY A 96 7.23 -4.45 6.96
N THR A 97 7.75 -4.58 5.74
CA THR A 97 8.45 -5.78 5.29
C THR A 97 9.75 -5.98 6.08
N VAL A 98 10.52 -4.91 6.31
CA VAL A 98 11.75 -4.96 7.12
C VAL A 98 11.43 -5.41 8.55
N LEU A 99 10.39 -4.84 9.17
CA LEU A 99 9.97 -5.24 10.52
C LEU A 99 9.51 -6.70 10.56
N ALA A 100 8.75 -7.16 9.57
CA ALA A 100 8.32 -8.56 9.49
C ALA A 100 9.48 -9.55 9.30
N VAL A 101 10.52 -9.17 8.54
CA VAL A 101 11.72 -10.00 8.38
C VAL A 101 12.52 -10.07 9.69
N ILE A 102 12.67 -8.95 10.40
CA ILE A 102 13.29 -8.94 11.73
C ILE A 102 12.49 -9.83 12.69
N ASP A 103 11.16 -9.72 12.66
CA ASP A 103 10.24 -10.52 13.46
C ASP A 103 10.46 -12.02 13.24
N TRP A 104 10.42 -12.44 11.97
CA TRP A 104 10.64 -13.82 11.55
C TRP A 104 12.04 -14.32 11.96
N ALA A 105 13.08 -13.51 11.78
CA ALA A 105 14.44 -13.86 12.16
C ALA A 105 14.60 -14.02 13.68
N THR A 106 13.95 -13.17 14.49
CA THR A 106 13.97 -13.31 15.96
C THR A 106 13.22 -14.56 16.44
N PHE A 107 12.10 -14.90 15.79
CA PHE A 107 11.31 -16.08 16.12
C PHE A 107 12.08 -17.38 15.84
N TRP A 108 12.71 -17.50 14.66
CA TRP A 108 13.43 -18.72 14.29
C TRP A 108 14.87 -18.78 14.82
N GLY A 109 15.51 -17.63 15.01
CA GLY A 109 16.92 -17.57 15.39
C GLY A 109 17.20 -17.70 16.89
N ASN A 110 16.17 -17.75 17.75
CA ASN A 110 16.30 -17.59 19.20
C ASN A 110 17.15 -16.35 19.59
N VAL A 111 17.22 -15.35 18.71
CA VAL A 111 18.03 -14.14 18.90
C VAL A 111 17.18 -13.13 19.66
N SER A 112 17.48 -12.97 20.95
CA SER A 112 16.99 -11.86 21.76
C SER A 112 17.74 -10.59 21.33
N LEU A 113 17.14 -9.75 20.49
CA LEU A 113 17.70 -8.45 20.07
C LEU A 113 17.77 -7.41 21.21
N GLY A 114 17.47 -7.77 22.46
CA GLY A 114 17.43 -6.81 23.57
C GLY A 114 16.28 -5.78 23.45
N LEU A 115 15.48 -5.84 22.39
CA LEU A 115 14.16 -5.21 22.26
C LEU A 115 13.15 -5.99 23.13
N THR A 116 13.44 -6.08 24.43
CA THR A 116 12.77 -6.94 25.43
C THR A 116 11.33 -6.54 25.73
N GLY A 117 10.81 -5.45 25.16
CA GLY A 117 9.40 -5.12 25.23
C GLY A 117 8.63 -5.76 24.09
N ASN A 118 8.02 -6.93 24.31
CA ASN A 118 6.98 -7.46 23.40
C ASN A 118 5.96 -6.36 23.04
N TRP A 119 5.65 -5.46 23.98
CA TRP A 119 4.78 -4.32 23.76
C TRP A 119 5.26 -3.36 22.65
N LEU A 120 6.54 -2.99 22.59
CA LEU A 120 7.07 -2.04 21.61
C LEU A 120 7.07 -2.69 20.22
N ARG A 121 7.48 -3.95 20.14
CA ARG A 121 7.46 -4.75 18.92
C ARG A 121 6.03 -4.89 18.39
N THR A 122 5.08 -5.32 19.22
CA THR A 122 3.66 -5.44 18.84
C THR A 122 3.08 -4.08 18.44
N SER A 123 3.47 -2.99 19.12
CA SER A 123 3.02 -1.63 18.78
C SER A 123 3.56 -1.18 17.43
N LEU A 124 4.84 -1.44 17.12
CA LEU A 124 5.44 -1.11 15.83
C LEU A 124 4.83 -1.93 14.69
N ILE A 125 4.61 -3.23 14.87
CA ILE A 125 3.94 -4.06 13.86
C ILE A 125 2.50 -3.60 13.65
N SER A 126 1.80 -3.24 14.73
CA SER A 126 0.44 -2.70 14.64
C SER A 126 0.41 -1.35 13.93
N LEU A 127 1.41 -0.49 14.17
CA LEU A 127 1.54 0.82 13.55
C LEU A 127 1.89 0.72 12.07
N VAL A 128 2.76 -0.23 11.69
CA VAL A 128 3.27 -0.38 10.32
C VAL A 128 2.46 -1.39 9.50
N GLY A 129 1.50 -2.04 10.14
CA GLY A 129 0.67 -3.06 9.53
C GLY A 129 -0.05 -2.57 8.27
N PRO A 130 -0.42 -3.52 7.37
CA PRO A 130 -1.18 -3.28 6.15
C PRO A 130 -2.34 -2.28 6.29
N TRP A 131 -2.98 -2.32 7.46
CA TRP A 131 -4.13 -1.52 7.85
C TRP A 131 -3.85 -0.02 7.83
N ASN A 132 -2.63 0.44 8.15
CA ASN A 132 -2.32 1.87 8.29
C ASN A 132 -1.78 2.53 7.01
N VAL A 133 -1.69 1.80 5.90
CA VAL A 133 -1.24 2.36 4.62
C VAL A 133 -2.17 3.49 4.17
N GLY A 134 -3.49 3.32 4.30
CA GLY A 134 -4.46 4.37 3.97
C GLY A 134 -4.31 5.63 4.82
N PHE A 135 -4.05 5.49 6.12
CA PHE A 135 -3.73 6.63 6.99
C PHE A 135 -2.48 7.37 6.52
N MET A 136 -1.42 6.64 6.14
CA MET A 136 -0.19 7.26 5.65
C MET A 136 -0.41 8.02 4.33
N VAL A 137 -1.25 7.49 3.43
CA VAL A 137 -1.65 8.20 2.20
C VAL A 137 -2.44 9.46 2.55
N LEU A 138 -3.39 9.39 3.48
CA LEU A 138 -4.16 10.54 3.95
C LEU A 138 -3.23 11.62 4.52
N MET A 139 -2.28 11.26 5.37
CA MET A 139 -1.31 12.19 5.94
C MET A 139 -0.42 12.81 4.85
N ALA A 140 0.07 12.00 3.89
CA ALA A 140 0.83 12.51 2.76
C ALA A 140 0.02 13.50 1.91
N TRP A 141 -1.27 13.25 1.73
CA TRP A 141 -2.17 14.18 1.03
C TRP A 141 -2.44 15.46 1.82
N LEU A 142 -2.64 15.38 3.13
CA LEU A 142 -2.80 16.58 3.97
C LEU A 142 -1.55 17.46 3.90
N ILE A 143 -0.36 16.88 4.09
CA ILE A 143 0.92 17.60 4.00
C ILE A 143 1.11 18.20 2.61
N GLY A 144 0.88 17.41 1.54
CA GLY A 144 1.01 17.91 0.17
C GLY A 144 -0.01 18.98 -0.19
N GLY A 145 -1.22 18.90 0.37
CA GLY A 145 -2.28 19.91 0.24
C GLY A 145 -1.86 21.23 0.87
N LEU A 146 -1.31 21.19 2.09
CA LEU A 146 -0.75 22.36 2.79
C LEU A 146 0.43 23.00 2.02
N GLN A 147 1.24 22.19 1.33
CA GLN A 147 2.34 22.67 0.48
C GLN A 147 1.89 23.22 -0.89
N GLY A 148 0.61 23.09 -1.23
CA GLY A 148 0.05 23.49 -2.52
C GLY A 148 0.27 22.46 -3.61
N PHE A 149 -0.67 21.52 -3.74
CA PHE A 149 -0.64 20.51 -4.80
C PHE A 149 -0.51 21.12 -6.19
N ARG A 150 0.28 20.46 -7.04
CA ARG A 150 0.31 20.73 -8.48
C ARG A 150 -0.46 19.66 -9.21
N TRP A 151 -1.74 19.92 -9.40
CA TRP A 151 -2.61 19.07 -10.21
C TRP A 151 -2.09 19.01 -11.64
N ARG A 152 -1.89 17.80 -12.14
CA ARG A 152 -1.62 17.56 -13.55
C ARG A 152 -2.76 16.72 -14.11
N ASP A 153 -3.29 17.16 -15.24
CA ASP A 153 -4.34 16.43 -15.91
C ASP A 153 -3.76 15.38 -16.86
N ASP A 154 -3.07 14.40 -16.28
CA ASP A 154 -2.65 13.19 -16.98
C ASP A 154 -3.34 11.95 -16.38
N TRP A 155 -3.49 10.91 -17.20
CA TRP A 155 -4.21 9.71 -16.80
C TRP A 155 -3.45 8.93 -15.71
N VAL A 156 -2.11 9.03 -15.66
CA VAL A 156 -1.27 8.39 -14.64
C VAL A 156 -1.50 9.02 -13.27
N GLU A 157 -1.66 10.33 -13.22
CA GLU A 157 -2.01 11.12 -12.04
C GLU A 157 -3.39 10.74 -11.53
N ARG A 158 -4.36 10.61 -12.44
CA ARG A 158 -5.70 10.11 -12.11
C ARG A 158 -5.64 8.69 -11.54
N ALA A 159 -4.87 7.79 -12.15
CA ALA A 159 -4.69 6.42 -11.66
C ALA A 159 -4.04 6.39 -10.27
N GLY A 160 -2.98 7.16 -10.04
CA GLY A 160 -2.34 7.25 -8.71
C GLY A 160 -3.26 7.83 -7.63
N ARG A 161 -4.07 8.83 -7.97
CA ARG A 161 -5.09 9.37 -7.06
C ARG A 161 -6.18 8.36 -6.74
N LEU A 162 -6.65 7.62 -7.75
CA LEU A 162 -7.65 6.57 -7.58
C LEU A 162 -7.12 5.48 -6.64
N VAL A 163 -5.90 4.98 -6.89
CA VAL A 163 -5.26 3.98 -6.03
C VAL A 163 -5.09 4.52 -4.61
N GLY A 164 -4.60 5.75 -4.43
CA GLY A 164 -4.51 6.39 -3.11
C GLY A 164 -5.86 6.52 -2.40
N GLY A 165 -6.91 6.90 -3.13
CA GLY A 165 -8.28 6.99 -2.61
C GLY A 165 -8.83 5.63 -2.17
N LEU A 166 -8.55 4.57 -2.93
CA LEU A 166 -8.92 3.19 -2.55
C LEU A 166 -8.24 2.76 -1.26
N TRP A 167 -6.97 3.11 -1.05
CA TRP A 167 -6.28 2.86 0.23
C TRP A 167 -6.93 3.58 1.42
N ILE A 168 -7.29 4.86 1.25
CA ILE A 168 -7.98 5.63 2.29
C ILE A 168 -9.35 5.03 2.59
N ALA A 169 -10.12 4.69 1.55
CA ALA A 169 -11.44 4.08 1.71
C ALA A 169 -11.36 2.73 2.45
N LEU A 170 -10.39 1.89 2.09
CA LEU A 170 -10.15 0.61 2.77
C LEU A 170 -9.80 0.81 4.25
N TRP A 171 -8.95 1.79 4.56
CA TRP A 171 -8.60 2.13 5.95
C TRP A 171 -9.79 2.65 6.75
N MET A 172 -10.57 3.58 6.19
CA MET A 172 -11.78 4.10 6.82
C MET A 172 -12.81 3.00 7.08
N PHE A 173 -12.99 2.09 6.12
CA PHE A 173 -13.87 0.95 6.26
C PHE A 173 -13.43 0.05 7.41
N PHE A 174 -12.14 -0.29 7.49
CA PHE A 174 -11.58 -1.08 8.59
C PHE A 174 -11.75 -0.38 9.95
N LEU A 175 -11.48 0.93 10.01
CA LEU A 175 -11.68 1.72 11.22
C LEU A 175 -13.14 1.67 11.68
N GLY A 176 -14.09 1.80 10.76
CA GLY A 176 -15.52 1.69 11.04
C GLY A 176 -15.91 0.33 11.60
N LEU A 177 -15.42 -0.76 11.01
CA LEU A 177 -15.66 -2.12 11.52
C LEU A 177 -15.12 -2.30 12.94
N LYS A 178 -13.91 -1.80 13.21
CA LYS A 178 -13.28 -1.90 14.52
C LYS A 178 -14.06 -1.12 15.59
N LEU A 179 -14.56 0.07 15.25
CA LEU A 179 -15.38 0.88 16.17
C LEU A 179 -16.77 0.27 16.41
N TRP A 180 -17.32 -0.47 15.44
CA TRP A 180 -18.60 -1.17 15.61
C TRP A 180 -18.49 -2.38 16.55
N SER A 181 -17.33 -3.02 16.62
CA SER A 181 -17.13 -4.23 17.43
C SER A 181 -16.82 -3.98 18.92
N THR A 182 -16.64 -2.73 19.33
CA THR A 182 -16.33 -2.34 20.72
C THR A 182 -17.56 -1.82 21.44
#